data_AF-A0A254TUU5-F1
#
_entry.id   AF-A0A254TUU5-F1
#
_cell.length_a   1.000
_cell.length_b   1.000
_cell.length_c   1.000
_cell.angle_alpha   90.00
_cell.angle_beta   90.00
_cell.angle_gamma   90.00
#
_symmetry.space_group_name_H-M   'P 1'
#
loop_
_entity.id
_entity.type
_entity.pdbx_description
1 polymer ?
#
loop_
_entity_poly.entity_id
_entity_poly.type
_entity_poly.pdbx_seq_one_letter_code
_entity_poly.pdbx_strand_id
1 'polypeptide(L)'
;MFFELFHPHWPFVHRGTFRIRHEIPMLVQSMVVLGLWASGERGARCAAVELHEQLNSAILQQKEKWDVSNEVPIPQAGSWPLPIYQAILLHVIFSLIYKTHGSLGIDLKPSGLRTDTELLLKCLIRSCRLRGMFYYPRILQQYQEPAIAQYMLVSIEEVKRFNIALYKVCTTIYGSTALSQMVDGASMGNILLTADELQFPLPENHELWDAGTQSEWDRALEGMSVDGLGEYREEEWISKQARMMHVLGNI
;
A
#
# COMPACT_ATOMS: atom_id res chain seq x y z
N MET A 1 -18.61 6.78 -1.54
CA MET A 1 -18.55 5.50 -0.80
C MET A 1 -17.14 5.10 -0.44
N PHE A 2 -16.26 4.76 -1.39
CA PHE A 2 -14.86 4.40 -1.07
C PHE A 2 -14.15 5.45 -0.18
N PHE A 3 -14.10 6.71 -0.63
CA PHE A 3 -13.43 7.79 0.10
C PHE A 3 -14.08 8.13 1.45
N GLU A 4 -15.36 7.84 1.62
CA GLU A 4 -16.09 8.20 2.84
C GLU A 4 -16.02 7.08 3.90
N LEU A 5 -16.03 5.82 3.47
CA LEU A 5 -16.17 4.66 4.36
C LEU A 5 -14.89 3.84 4.52
N PHE A 6 -14.06 3.77 3.48
CA PHE A 6 -12.88 2.90 3.47
C PHE A 6 -11.58 3.70 3.62
N HIS A 7 -11.45 4.80 2.87
CA HIS A 7 -10.25 5.64 2.89
C HIS A 7 -9.82 6.11 4.30
N PRO A 8 -10.71 6.46 5.24
CA PRO A 8 -10.30 6.82 6.60
C PRO A 8 -9.52 5.72 7.35
N HIS A 9 -9.68 4.45 6.96
CA HIS A 9 -8.97 3.31 7.56
C HIS A 9 -7.72 2.91 6.76
N TRP A 10 -7.73 3.17 5.46
CA TRP A 10 -6.69 2.82 4.50
C TRP A 10 -6.39 3.98 3.54
N PRO A 11 -5.76 5.07 4.05
CA PRO A 11 -5.58 6.31 3.30
C PRO A 11 -4.33 6.23 2.43
N PHE A 12 -4.35 5.44 1.36
CA PHE A 12 -3.18 5.31 0.46
C PHE A 12 -3.49 5.57 -1.02
N VAL A 13 -4.72 5.99 -1.32
CA VAL A 13 -5.14 6.53 -2.62
C VAL A 13 -5.60 7.95 -2.35
N HIS A 14 -4.92 8.94 -2.93
CA HIS A 14 -5.16 10.32 -2.56
C HIS A 14 -6.43 10.90 -3.22
N ARG A 15 -7.36 11.42 -2.40
CA ARG A 15 -8.68 11.90 -2.87
C ARG A 15 -8.59 13.08 -3.84
N GLY A 16 -7.72 14.06 -3.55
CA GLY A 16 -7.63 15.30 -4.33
C GLY A 16 -7.08 15.10 -5.74
N THR A 17 -6.17 14.14 -5.92
CA THR A 17 -5.54 13.82 -7.22
C THR A 17 -6.28 12.73 -8.00
N PHE A 18 -7.08 11.90 -7.32
CA PHE A 18 -7.83 10.85 -7.98
C PHE A 18 -8.87 11.42 -8.95
N ARG A 19 -8.76 11.03 -10.23
CA ARG A 19 -9.68 11.46 -11.30
C ARG A 19 -10.13 10.25 -12.09
N ILE A 20 -11.34 9.75 -11.85
CA ILE A 20 -11.91 8.52 -12.47
C ILE A 20 -11.59 8.37 -13.98
N ARG A 21 -11.63 9.47 -14.75
CA ARG A 21 -11.38 9.45 -16.21
C ARG A 21 -9.90 9.27 -16.62
N HIS A 22 -8.97 9.52 -15.70
CA HIS A 22 -7.52 9.43 -15.90
C HIS A 22 -6.90 8.24 -15.18
N GLU A 23 -7.68 7.54 -14.35
CA GLU A 23 -7.21 6.40 -13.57
C GLU A 23 -7.30 5.12 -14.38
N ILE A 24 -6.40 4.18 -14.07
CA ILE A 24 -6.45 2.87 -14.71
C ILE A 24 -7.74 2.14 -14.27
N PRO A 25 -8.42 1.41 -15.17
CA PRO A 25 -9.67 0.71 -14.84
C PRO A 25 -9.55 -0.22 -13.64
N MET A 26 -8.39 -0.87 -13.47
CA MET A 26 -8.13 -1.81 -12.37
C MET A 26 -8.19 -1.15 -10.99
N LEU A 27 -7.65 0.06 -10.85
CA LEU A 27 -7.70 0.82 -9.59
C LEU A 27 -9.14 1.23 -9.28
N VAL A 28 -9.83 1.80 -10.28
CA VAL A 28 -11.24 2.22 -10.15
C VAL A 28 -12.11 1.02 -9.75
N GLN A 29 -11.98 -0.11 -10.42
CA GLN A 29 -12.75 -1.33 -10.11
C GLN A 29 -12.44 -1.87 -8.70
N SER A 30 -11.17 -1.86 -8.28
CA SER A 30 -10.78 -2.28 -6.92
C SER A 30 -11.41 -1.39 -5.84
N MET A 31 -11.47 -0.07 -6.09
CA MET A 31 -12.17 0.87 -5.22
C MET A 31 -13.70 0.65 -5.23
N VAL A 32 -14.27 0.32 -6.39
CA VAL A 32 -15.70 -0.02 -6.53
C VAL A 32 -16.05 -1.28 -5.73
N VAL A 33 -15.23 -2.34 -5.76
CA VAL A 33 -15.44 -3.55 -4.95
C VAL A 33 -15.58 -3.20 -3.46
N LEU A 34 -14.63 -2.43 -2.93
CA LEU A 34 -14.65 -1.99 -1.52
C LEU A 34 -15.84 -1.07 -1.22
N GLY A 35 -16.17 -0.18 -2.16
CA GLY A 35 -17.35 0.67 -2.07
C GLY A 35 -18.65 -0.14 -1.99
N LEU A 36 -18.87 -1.06 -2.93
CA LEU A 36 -20.04 -1.94 -2.97
C LEU A 36 -20.16 -2.76 -1.69
N TRP A 37 -19.06 -3.32 -1.19
CA TRP A 37 -19.06 -4.08 0.06
C TRP A 37 -19.46 -3.25 1.28
N ALA A 38 -18.93 -2.03 1.36
CA ALA A 38 -19.19 -1.08 2.43
C ALA A 38 -20.65 -0.57 2.45
N SER A 39 -21.43 -0.70 1.37
CA SER A 39 -22.85 -0.34 1.35
C SER A 39 -23.70 -1.14 2.35
N GLY A 40 -23.27 -2.37 2.66
CA GLY A 40 -24.08 -3.30 3.46
C GLY A 40 -25.21 -3.99 2.70
N GLU A 41 -25.57 -3.52 1.50
CA GLU A 41 -26.66 -4.11 0.72
C GLU A 41 -26.27 -5.50 0.20
N ARG A 42 -27.18 -6.48 0.35
CA ARG A 42 -26.92 -7.87 -0.07
C ARG A 42 -26.55 -7.95 -1.55
N GLY A 43 -27.31 -7.30 -2.44
CA GLY A 43 -27.04 -7.30 -3.88
C GLY A 43 -25.68 -6.69 -4.20
N ALA A 44 -25.35 -5.55 -3.61
CA ALA A 44 -24.06 -4.90 -3.77
C ALA A 44 -22.89 -5.76 -3.26
N ARG A 45 -23.04 -6.43 -2.12
CA ARG A 45 -22.02 -7.35 -1.58
C ARG A 45 -21.80 -8.57 -2.48
N CYS A 46 -22.85 -9.14 -3.06
CA CYS A 46 -22.72 -10.21 -4.06
C CYS A 46 -21.95 -9.71 -5.29
N ALA A 47 -22.32 -8.55 -5.83
CA ALA A 47 -21.62 -7.94 -6.96
C ALA A 47 -20.14 -7.62 -6.64
N ALA A 48 -19.84 -7.21 -5.40
CA ALA A 48 -18.47 -6.97 -4.95
C ALA A 48 -17.61 -8.25 -5.01
N VAL A 49 -18.16 -9.39 -4.58
CA VAL A 49 -17.46 -10.69 -4.62
C VAL A 49 -17.24 -11.16 -6.06
N GLU A 50 -18.26 -11.06 -6.92
CA GLU A 50 -18.14 -11.43 -8.34
C GLU A 50 -17.09 -10.57 -9.06
N LEU A 51 -17.12 -9.25 -8.83
CA LEU A 51 -16.14 -8.34 -9.41
C LEU A 51 -14.72 -8.59 -8.87
N HIS A 52 -14.58 -8.93 -7.59
CA HIS A 52 -13.28 -9.30 -7.00
C HIS A 52 -12.67 -10.55 -7.66
N GLU A 53 -13.46 -11.58 -7.93
CA GLU A 53 -12.97 -12.78 -8.63
C GLU A 53 -12.56 -12.49 -10.08
N GLN A 54 -13.30 -11.62 -10.78
CA GLN A 54 -12.92 -11.15 -12.11
C GLN A 54 -11.61 -10.35 -12.07
N LEU A 55 -11.46 -9.45 -11.08
CA LEU A 55 -10.25 -8.67 -10.87
C LEU A 55 -9.04 -9.56 -10.56
N ASN A 56 -9.22 -10.62 -9.76
CA ASN A 56 -8.14 -11.57 -9.47
C ASN A 56 -7.54 -12.14 -10.76
N SER A 57 -8.40 -12.56 -11.69
CA SER A 57 -7.99 -13.07 -13.00
C SER A 57 -7.30 -11.99 -13.84
N ALA A 58 -7.85 -10.78 -13.88
CA ALA A 58 -7.29 -9.67 -14.66
C ALA A 58 -5.92 -9.19 -14.13
N ILE A 59 -5.73 -9.17 -12.81
CA ILE A 59 -4.45 -8.83 -12.17
C ILE A 59 -3.38 -9.86 -12.54
N LEU A 60 -3.71 -11.15 -12.46
CA LEU A 60 -2.80 -12.24 -12.78
C LEU A 60 -2.44 -12.27 -14.28
N GLN A 61 -3.40 -12.00 -15.17
CA GLN A 61 -3.13 -11.89 -16.61
C GLN A 61 -2.20 -10.73 -16.96
N GLN A 62 -2.22 -9.65 -16.17
CA GLN A 62 -1.37 -8.47 -16.39
C GLN A 62 -0.10 -8.49 -15.55
N LYS A 63 0.26 -9.63 -14.94
CA LYS A 63 1.42 -9.79 -14.06
C LYS A 63 2.71 -9.27 -14.66
N GLU A 64 2.98 -9.57 -15.92
CA GLU A 64 4.14 -9.09 -16.67
C GLU A 64 4.29 -7.56 -16.77
N LYS A 65 3.21 -6.80 -16.58
CA LYS A 65 3.24 -5.32 -16.66
C LYS A 65 3.67 -4.65 -15.36
N TRP A 66 3.61 -5.36 -14.25
CA TRP A 66 3.79 -4.76 -12.92
C TRP A 66 4.76 -5.55 -12.03
N ASP A 67 4.85 -6.86 -12.23
CA ASP A 67 5.65 -7.77 -11.45
C ASP A 67 7.08 -7.85 -11.99
N VAL A 68 7.99 -7.18 -11.31
CA VAL A 68 9.42 -7.27 -11.61
C VAL A 68 10.13 -8.24 -10.68
N SER A 69 9.39 -9.02 -9.89
CA SER A 69 9.97 -9.89 -8.87
C SER A 69 10.95 -10.92 -9.42
N ASN A 70 10.75 -11.39 -10.65
CA ASN A 70 11.63 -12.38 -11.29
C ASN A 70 12.78 -11.75 -12.10
N GLU A 71 12.87 -10.43 -12.15
CA GLU A 71 13.88 -9.74 -12.95
C GLU A 71 15.22 -9.64 -12.19
N VAL A 72 16.32 -9.57 -12.94
CA VAL A 72 17.64 -9.31 -12.39
C VAL A 72 17.60 -7.90 -11.75
N PRO A 73 18.21 -7.68 -10.56
CA PRO A 73 18.27 -6.37 -9.92
C PRO A 73 19.14 -5.41 -10.74
N ILE A 74 18.58 -4.91 -11.83
CA ILE A 74 19.11 -3.79 -12.58
C ILE A 74 18.42 -2.57 -11.97
N PRO A 75 19.15 -1.49 -11.65
CA PRO A 75 18.54 -0.24 -11.22
C PRO A 75 17.63 0.28 -12.35
N GLN A 76 16.34 -0.08 -12.31
CA GLN A 76 15.44 0.28 -13.38
C GLN A 76 15.13 1.77 -13.30
N ALA A 77 15.60 2.50 -14.30
CA ALA A 77 15.13 3.84 -14.64
C ALA A 77 13.76 3.70 -15.33
N GLY A 78 12.70 3.56 -14.54
CA GLY A 78 11.34 3.50 -15.03
C GLY A 78 10.37 4.02 -13.98
N SER A 79 9.29 4.67 -14.40
CA SER A 79 8.26 5.16 -13.50
C SER A 79 7.61 3.99 -12.76
N TRP A 80 7.25 4.23 -11.49
CA TRP A 80 6.56 3.23 -10.70
C TRP A 80 5.11 3.06 -11.17
N PRO A 81 4.63 1.82 -11.38
CA PRO A 81 3.23 1.57 -11.73
C PRO A 81 2.34 1.65 -10.47
N LEU A 82 2.43 2.77 -9.75
CA LEU A 82 1.78 2.97 -8.45
C LEU A 82 0.27 2.71 -8.48
N PRO A 83 -0.49 3.15 -9.50
CA PRO A 83 -1.92 2.83 -9.57
C PRO A 83 -2.23 1.33 -9.63
N ILE A 84 -1.39 0.54 -10.31
CA ILE A 84 -1.54 -0.92 -10.35
C ILE A 84 -1.22 -1.51 -8.98
N TYR A 85 -0.16 -1.05 -8.32
CA TYR A 85 0.21 -1.49 -6.98
C TYR A 85 -0.85 -1.17 -5.93
N GLN A 86 -1.44 0.02 -5.98
CA GLN A 86 -2.59 0.40 -5.15
C GLN A 86 -3.78 -0.52 -5.40
N ALA A 87 -4.11 -0.81 -6.67
CA ALA A 87 -5.20 -1.72 -7.02
C ALA A 87 -4.99 -3.14 -6.45
N ILE A 88 -3.78 -3.69 -6.59
CA ILE A 88 -3.42 -5.00 -6.05
C ILE A 88 -3.51 -5.00 -4.52
N LEU A 89 -3.04 -3.94 -3.84
CA LEU A 89 -3.13 -3.87 -2.39
C LEU A 89 -4.59 -3.79 -1.91
N LEU A 90 -5.44 -3.00 -2.58
CA LEU A 90 -6.88 -2.96 -2.31
C LEU A 90 -7.54 -4.34 -2.52
N HIS A 91 -7.15 -5.06 -3.57
CA HIS A 91 -7.61 -6.42 -3.85
C HIS A 91 -7.24 -7.40 -2.72
N VAL A 92 -5.99 -7.33 -2.23
CA VAL A 92 -5.53 -8.13 -1.09
C VAL A 92 -6.29 -7.78 0.19
N ILE A 93 -6.47 -6.49 0.48
CA ILE A 93 -7.23 -6.03 1.65
C ILE A 93 -8.68 -6.54 1.61
N PHE A 94 -9.34 -6.47 0.45
CA PHE A 94 -10.68 -7.02 0.30
C PHE A 94 -10.73 -8.52 0.59
N SER A 95 -9.76 -9.30 0.10
CA SER A 95 -9.67 -10.74 0.41
C SER A 95 -9.58 -11.02 1.92
N LEU A 96 -8.96 -10.14 2.71
CA LEU A 96 -8.90 -10.25 4.16
C LEU A 96 -10.24 -9.93 4.82
N ILE A 97 -10.90 -8.85 4.38
CA ILE A 97 -12.20 -8.41 4.90
C ILE A 97 -13.28 -9.46 4.60
N TYR A 98 -13.36 -9.91 3.35
CA TYR A 98 -14.34 -10.89 2.90
C TYR A 98 -14.26 -12.20 3.69
N LYS A 99 -13.05 -12.71 3.92
CA LYS A 99 -12.83 -13.94 4.71
C LYS A 99 -13.28 -13.79 6.17
N THR A 100 -13.08 -12.63 6.77
CA THR A 100 -13.48 -12.34 8.16
C THR A 100 -15.01 -12.42 8.33
N HIS A 101 -15.77 -12.08 7.28
CA HIS A 101 -17.24 -12.12 7.31
C HIS A 101 -17.85 -13.43 6.76
N GLY A 102 -17.05 -14.31 6.15
CA GLY A 102 -17.52 -15.54 5.48
C GLY A 102 -17.32 -16.85 6.27
N SER A 103 -16.56 -16.83 7.38
CA SER A 103 -16.29 -18.04 8.18
C SER A 103 -17.32 -18.21 9.30
N LEU A 104 -18.39 -18.97 9.04
CA LEU A 104 -19.14 -19.68 10.08
C LEU A 104 -18.23 -20.81 10.58
N GLY A 105 -17.63 -20.61 11.76
CA GLY A 105 -16.55 -21.43 12.30
C GLY A 105 -16.84 -22.94 12.41
N ILE A 106 -16.43 -23.70 11.39
CA ILE A 106 -16.28 -25.17 11.45
C ILE A 106 -15.02 -25.64 10.70
N ASP A 107 -13.94 -24.85 10.68
CA ASP A 107 -12.64 -25.41 10.31
C ASP A 107 -11.54 -24.83 11.21
N LEU A 108 -10.97 -25.69 12.06
CA LEU A 108 -10.05 -25.39 13.17
C LEU A 108 -8.59 -25.20 12.69
N LYS A 109 -8.38 -24.70 11.47
CA LYS A 109 -7.04 -24.26 11.02
C LYS A 109 -7.02 -22.74 10.86
N PRO A 110 -5.91 -22.06 11.20
CA PRO A 110 -5.71 -20.68 10.80
C PRO A 110 -5.76 -20.66 9.27
N SER A 111 -6.88 -20.23 8.73
CA SER A 111 -7.17 -20.32 7.31
C SER A 111 -6.32 -19.27 6.60
N GLY A 112 -5.17 -19.72 6.09
CA GLY A 112 -4.23 -18.88 5.34
C GLY A 112 -4.89 -18.14 4.18
N LEU A 113 -4.20 -17.13 3.66
CA LEU A 113 -4.63 -16.39 2.48
C LEU A 113 -4.85 -17.35 1.29
N ARG A 114 -5.76 -17.04 0.36
CA ARG A 114 -5.90 -17.86 -0.86
C ARG A 114 -4.54 -17.85 -1.58
N THR A 115 -4.09 -18.99 -2.10
CA THR A 115 -2.77 -19.14 -2.73
C THR A 115 -2.47 -18.03 -3.73
N ASP A 116 -3.45 -17.68 -4.57
CA ASP A 116 -3.33 -16.61 -5.56
C ASP A 116 -3.11 -15.24 -4.90
N THR A 117 -3.86 -14.91 -3.85
CA THR A 117 -3.74 -13.64 -3.14
C THR A 117 -2.42 -13.55 -2.35
N GLU A 118 -1.94 -14.66 -1.80
CA GLU A 118 -0.61 -14.74 -1.18
C GLU A 118 0.51 -14.53 -2.20
N LEU A 119 0.38 -15.15 -3.37
CA LEU A 119 1.30 -14.92 -4.48
C LEU A 119 1.31 -13.45 -4.92
N LEU A 120 0.13 -12.83 -5.05
CA LEU A 120 0.02 -11.40 -5.39
C LEU A 120 0.75 -10.51 -4.37
N LEU A 121 0.52 -10.75 -3.07
CA LEU A 121 1.17 -10.00 -2.01
C LEU A 121 2.71 -10.16 -2.06
N LYS A 122 3.20 -11.40 -2.20
CA LYS A 122 4.65 -11.69 -2.30
C LYS A 122 5.29 -10.98 -3.49
N CYS A 123 4.66 -11.05 -4.66
CA CYS A 123 5.16 -10.40 -5.87
C CYS A 123 5.12 -8.87 -5.76
N LEU A 124 4.08 -8.32 -5.11
CA LEU A 124 3.99 -6.89 -4.86
C LEU A 124 5.13 -6.39 -3.95
N ILE A 125 5.35 -7.05 -2.80
CA ILE A 125 6.43 -6.71 -1.86
C ILE A 125 7.79 -6.77 -2.57
N ARG A 126 8.07 -7.87 -3.28
CA ARG A 126 9.34 -8.05 -3.98
C ARG A 126 9.54 -7.03 -5.09
N SER A 127 8.49 -6.68 -5.82
CA SER A 127 8.54 -5.61 -6.84
C SER A 127 8.81 -4.24 -6.23
N CYS A 128 8.14 -3.89 -5.13
CA CYS A 128 8.38 -2.64 -4.41
C CYS A 128 9.83 -2.56 -3.88
N ARG A 129 10.34 -3.68 -3.34
CA ARG A 129 11.72 -3.80 -2.87
C ARG A 129 12.74 -3.58 -3.99
N LEU A 130 12.57 -4.27 -5.13
CA LEU A 130 13.47 -4.15 -6.29
C LEU A 130 13.46 -2.74 -6.90
N ARG A 131 12.31 -2.05 -6.85
CA ARG A 131 12.18 -0.66 -7.30
C ARG A 131 12.73 0.37 -6.30
N GLY A 132 13.12 -0.07 -5.11
CA GLY A 132 13.61 0.79 -4.03
C GLY A 132 12.53 1.67 -3.42
N MET A 133 11.25 1.26 -3.49
CA MET A 133 10.14 2.07 -3.00
C MET A 133 10.17 2.31 -1.49
N PHE A 134 10.90 1.50 -0.72
CA PHE A 134 11.03 1.64 0.73
C PHE A 134 12.19 2.54 1.17
N TYR A 135 12.90 3.17 0.24
CA TYR A 135 14.06 4.00 0.52
C TYR A 135 13.80 5.46 0.12
N TYR A 136 13.86 6.38 1.09
CA TYR A 136 13.42 7.76 0.90
C TYR A 136 14.15 8.51 -0.24
N PRO A 137 15.49 8.43 -0.37
CA PRO A 137 16.18 9.08 -1.49
C PRO A 137 15.71 8.58 -2.85
N ARG A 138 15.29 7.31 -2.96
CA ARG A 138 14.74 6.76 -4.19
C ARG A 138 13.31 7.26 -4.45
N ILE A 139 12.49 7.42 -3.40
CA ILE A 139 11.18 8.09 -3.50
C ILE A 139 11.33 9.52 -4.01
N LEU A 140 12.27 10.29 -3.45
CA LEU A 140 12.54 11.65 -3.90
C LEU A 140 12.97 11.67 -5.37
N GLN A 141 13.91 10.80 -5.75
CA GLN A 141 14.40 10.70 -7.13
C GLN A 141 13.29 10.40 -8.14
N GLN A 142 12.26 9.63 -7.76
CA GLN A 142 11.11 9.33 -8.62
C GLN A 142 10.31 10.59 -9.00
N TYR A 143 10.37 11.64 -8.18
CA TYR A 143 9.59 12.87 -8.33
C TYR A 143 10.47 14.13 -8.38
N GLN A 144 11.71 14.03 -8.86
CA GLN A 144 12.62 15.20 -8.94
C GLN A 144 12.20 16.25 -9.99
N GLU A 145 11.36 15.91 -10.98
CA GLU A 145 10.89 16.87 -12.01
C GLU A 145 9.36 16.95 -12.22
N PRO A 146 8.57 17.46 -11.26
CA PRO A 146 7.18 17.83 -11.50
C PRO A 146 7.13 19.35 -11.72
N ALA A 147 6.40 19.80 -12.74
CA ALA A 147 6.22 21.22 -13.03
C ALA A 147 5.61 22.04 -11.87
N ILE A 148 5.06 21.36 -10.85
CA ILE A 148 4.35 21.97 -9.71
C ILE A 148 4.71 21.19 -8.44
N ALA A 149 5.40 21.86 -7.50
CA ALA A 149 5.94 21.24 -6.29
C ALA A 149 4.87 20.63 -5.35
N GLN A 150 3.64 21.12 -5.40
CA GLN A 150 2.53 20.60 -4.59
C GLN A 150 2.18 19.16 -4.97
N TYR A 151 2.20 18.85 -6.27
CA TYR A 151 1.97 17.47 -6.74
C TYR A 151 3.15 16.56 -6.42
N MET A 152 4.37 17.10 -6.31
CA MET A 152 5.54 16.37 -5.83
C MET A 152 5.30 15.85 -4.41
N LEU A 153 4.94 16.76 -3.50
CA LEU A 153 4.72 16.46 -2.09
C LEU A 153 3.62 15.41 -1.92
N VAL A 154 2.49 15.59 -2.60
CA VAL A 154 1.38 14.63 -2.59
C VAL A 154 1.83 13.26 -3.09
N SER A 155 2.61 13.21 -4.17
CA SER A 155 3.08 11.94 -4.74
C SER A 155 4.07 11.20 -3.82
N ILE A 156 4.98 11.93 -3.16
CA ILE A 156 5.88 11.38 -2.14
C ILE A 156 5.07 10.81 -0.98
N GLU A 157 4.12 11.60 -0.48
CA GLU A 157 3.23 11.24 0.62
C GLU A 157 2.32 10.06 0.30
N GLU A 158 1.90 9.91 -0.96
CA GLU A 158 1.12 8.79 -1.47
C GLU A 158 1.93 7.49 -1.47
N VAL A 159 3.19 7.53 -1.90
CA VAL A 159 4.08 6.35 -1.83
C VAL A 159 4.36 5.95 -0.39
N LYS A 160 4.64 6.91 0.50
CA LYS A 160 4.87 6.62 1.93
C LYS A 160 3.65 5.92 2.56
N ARG A 161 2.45 6.43 2.31
CA ARG A 161 1.19 5.84 2.81
C ARG A 161 0.91 4.47 2.20
N PHE A 162 1.17 4.29 0.91
CA PHE A 162 1.08 2.99 0.24
C PHE A 162 2.00 1.95 0.89
N ASN A 163 3.27 2.29 1.11
CA ASN A 163 4.23 1.38 1.73
C ASN A 163 3.84 1.00 3.17
N ILE A 164 3.31 1.95 3.94
CA ILE A 164 2.80 1.69 5.29
C ILE A 164 1.56 0.80 5.25
N ALA A 165 0.64 1.03 4.31
CA ALA A 165 -0.51 0.15 4.13
C ALA A 165 -0.06 -1.28 3.77
N LEU A 166 0.94 -1.42 2.90
CA LEU A 166 1.53 -2.72 2.56
C LEU A 166 2.15 -3.41 3.79
N TYR A 167 2.90 -2.68 4.61
CA TYR A 167 3.47 -3.18 5.87
C TYR A 167 2.38 -3.61 6.86
N LYS A 168 1.32 -2.81 7.04
CA LYS A 168 0.16 -3.14 7.88
C LYS A 168 -0.53 -4.43 7.43
N VAL A 169 -0.69 -4.63 6.12
CA VAL A 169 -1.25 -5.88 5.57
C VAL A 169 -0.35 -7.07 5.87
N CYS A 170 0.96 -6.92 5.66
CA CYS A 170 1.93 -7.98 5.95
C CYS A 170 1.91 -8.41 7.41
N THR A 171 1.96 -7.44 8.33
CA THR A 171 1.93 -7.69 9.78
C THR A 171 0.61 -8.29 10.24
N THR A 172 -0.51 -7.91 9.62
CA THR A 172 -1.83 -8.51 9.90
C THR A 172 -1.89 -9.99 9.50
N ILE A 173 -1.30 -10.36 8.35
CA ILE A 173 -1.35 -11.73 7.83
C ILE A 173 -0.37 -12.65 8.57
N TYR A 174 0.85 -12.19 8.80
CA TYR A 174 1.94 -13.04 9.31
C TYR A 174 2.18 -12.90 10.82
N GLY A 175 1.56 -11.89 11.46
CA GLY A 175 1.69 -11.60 12.88
C GLY A 175 3.11 -11.19 13.31
N SER A 176 3.28 -10.87 14.60
CA SER A 176 4.63 -10.74 15.21
C SER A 176 5.33 -12.10 15.37
N THR A 177 4.63 -13.21 15.10
CA THR A 177 5.13 -14.60 15.18
C THR A 177 6.27 -14.88 14.21
N ALA A 178 6.45 -14.07 13.15
CA ALA A 178 7.61 -14.16 12.27
C ALA A 178 8.95 -13.82 12.95
N LEU A 179 8.95 -13.15 14.11
CA LEU A 179 10.14 -12.98 14.95
C LEU A 179 10.54 -14.26 15.71
N SER A 180 9.66 -15.27 15.79
CA SER A 180 9.86 -16.47 16.62
C SER A 180 10.01 -17.79 15.85
N GLN A 181 9.77 -17.81 14.54
CA GLN A 181 9.74 -19.04 13.75
C GLN A 181 10.68 -18.95 12.55
N MET A 182 11.96 -19.23 12.79
CA MET A 182 12.81 -19.91 11.80
C MET A 182 12.23 -21.33 11.61
N VAL A 183 11.17 -21.47 10.82
CA VAL A 183 10.65 -22.79 10.45
C VAL A 183 11.07 -23.08 9.02
N ASP A 184 11.91 -24.11 8.89
CA ASP A 184 12.28 -24.86 7.70
C ASP A 184 12.78 -24.07 6.48
N GLY A 185 14.07 -23.73 6.50
CA GLY A 185 14.95 -23.74 5.32
C GLY A 185 14.69 -22.72 4.20
N ALA A 186 13.54 -22.05 4.18
CA ALA A 186 13.22 -20.93 3.29
C ALA A 186 13.31 -19.64 4.10
N SER A 187 14.20 -18.72 3.70
CA SER A 187 14.32 -17.41 4.34
C SER A 187 13.00 -16.65 4.21
N MET A 188 12.20 -16.62 5.28
CA MET A 188 10.99 -15.80 5.40
C MET A 188 11.28 -14.29 5.23
N GLY A 189 12.56 -13.89 5.30
CA GLY A 189 13.01 -12.52 5.01
C GLY A 189 12.72 -12.05 3.58
N ASN A 190 12.48 -12.97 2.63
CA ASN A 190 12.06 -12.58 1.29
C ASN A 190 10.55 -12.29 1.18
N ILE A 191 9.75 -12.78 2.13
CA ILE A 191 8.28 -12.74 2.09
C ILE A 191 7.73 -11.64 2.99
N LEU A 192 8.32 -11.42 4.15
CA LEU A 192 7.84 -10.42 5.11
C LEU A 192 8.46 -9.05 4.82
N LEU A 193 7.61 -8.02 4.72
CA LEU A 193 8.04 -6.63 4.80
C LEU A 193 8.20 -6.24 6.26
N THR A 194 9.42 -5.92 6.70
CA THR A 194 9.70 -5.54 8.09
C THR A 194 9.75 -4.02 8.27
N ALA A 195 9.63 -3.55 9.52
CA ALA A 195 9.77 -2.12 9.81
C ALA A 195 11.20 -1.61 9.51
N ASP A 196 12.21 -2.48 9.61
CA ASP A 196 13.61 -2.16 9.27
C ASP A 196 13.81 -1.78 7.80
N GLU A 197 12.94 -2.28 6.91
CA GLU A 197 13.00 -1.95 5.49
C GLU A 197 12.41 -0.57 5.18
N LEU A 198 11.57 0.00 6.07
CA LEU A 198 10.93 1.30 5.86
C LEU A 198 11.89 2.44 6.20
N GLN A 199 12.74 2.78 5.23
CA GLN A 199 13.78 3.81 5.33
C GLN A 199 13.28 5.16 4.84
N PHE A 200 12.19 5.63 5.45
CA PHE A 200 11.58 6.94 5.22
C PHE A 200 10.85 7.40 6.49
N PRO A 201 10.65 8.71 6.71
CA PRO A 201 9.90 9.22 7.86
C PRO A 201 8.41 8.86 7.78
N LEU A 202 7.68 9.00 8.90
CA LEU A 202 6.23 8.82 8.87
C LEU A 202 5.56 9.79 7.87
N PRO A 203 4.39 9.45 7.29
CA PRO A 203 3.69 10.34 6.38
C PRO A 203 3.21 11.59 7.11
N GLU A 204 3.34 12.73 6.46
CA GLU A 204 3.02 14.07 6.98
C GLU A 204 1.98 14.73 6.07
N ASN A 205 1.73 16.04 6.24
CA ASN A 205 0.79 16.81 5.41
C ASN A 205 -0.64 16.24 5.41
N HIS A 206 -1.14 15.88 6.60
CA HIS A 206 -2.49 15.31 6.75
C HIS A 206 -3.59 16.23 6.23
N GLU A 207 -3.46 17.55 6.44
CA GLU A 207 -4.45 18.52 5.95
C GLU A 207 -4.57 18.51 4.43
N LEU A 208 -3.45 18.45 3.71
CA LEU A 208 -3.44 18.33 2.25
C LEU A 208 -3.99 16.99 1.80
N TRP A 209 -3.65 15.93 2.52
CA TRP A 209 -4.07 14.57 2.21
C TRP A 209 -5.59 14.38 2.34
N ASP A 210 -6.19 15.00 3.36
CA ASP A 210 -7.61 14.88 3.68
C ASP A 210 -8.47 15.96 2.98
N ALA A 211 -7.83 16.92 2.29
CA ALA A 211 -8.53 17.98 1.57
C ALA A 211 -9.52 17.43 0.54
N GLY A 212 -10.80 17.70 0.76
CA GLY A 212 -11.90 17.22 -0.06
C GLY A 212 -12.40 18.23 -1.09
N THR A 213 -12.08 19.50 -0.88
CA THR A 213 -12.52 20.64 -1.69
C THR A 213 -11.32 21.47 -2.13
N GLN A 214 -11.50 22.27 -3.20
CA GLN A 214 -10.44 23.19 -3.67
C GLN A 214 -10.04 24.21 -2.58
N SER A 215 -10.99 24.69 -1.77
CA SER A 215 -10.69 25.64 -0.70
C SER A 215 -9.87 25.02 0.44
N GLU A 216 -10.14 23.76 0.80
CA GLU A 216 -9.32 23.03 1.78
C GLU A 216 -7.92 22.76 1.24
N TRP A 217 -7.84 22.43 -0.05
CA TRP A 217 -6.58 22.26 -0.75
C TRP A 217 -5.75 23.53 -0.67
N ASP A 218 -6.31 24.66 -1.13
CA ASP A 218 -5.62 25.94 -1.16
C ASP A 218 -5.11 26.37 0.23
N ARG A 219 -5.90 26.13 1.28
CA ARG A 219 -5.50 26.39 2.67
C ARG A 219 -4.34 25.51 3.12
N ALA A 220 -4.38 24.22 2.82
CA ALA A 220 -3.30 23.29 3.17
C ALA A 220 -1.99 23.64 2.46
N LEU A 221 -2.06 24.29 1.29
CA LEU A 221 -0.88 24.76 0.55
C LEU A 221 -0.18 25.94 1.23
N GLU A 222 -0.89 26.81 1.95
CA GLU A 222 -0.32 28.04 2.56
C GLU A 222 0.75 27.74 3.61
N GLY A 223 0.68 26.58 4.26
CA GLY A 223 1.65 26.13 5.28
C GLY A 223 2.80 25.27 4.74
N MET A 224 2.83 24.95 3.45
CA MET A 224 3.82 24.01 2.91
C MET A 224 5.11 24.68 2.45
N SER A 225 6.23 24.09 2.87
CA SER A 225 7.54 24.37 2.29
C SER A 225 8.08 23.15 1.57
N VAL A 226 8.67 23.37 0.40
CA VAL A 226 9.38 22.38 -0.42
C VAL A 226 10.89 22.42 -0.09
N ASP A 227 11.32 23.44 0.65
CA ASP A 227 12.70 23.63 1.05
C ASP A 227 13.11 22.52 2.02
N GLY A 228 14.28 21.91 1.78
CA GLY A 228 14.83 20.88 2.67
C GLY A 228 14.34 19.45 2.41
N LEU A 229 13.52 19.17 1.38
CA LEU A 229 13.12 17.79 1.03
C LEU A 229 14.31 16.84 0.81
N GLY A 230 15.45 17.35 0.35
CA GLY A 230 16.70 16.59 0.17
C GLY A 230 17.56 16.46 1.44
N GLU A 231 17.25 17.21 2.50
CA GLU A 231 17.97 17.22 3.78
C GLU A 231 17.29 16.25 4.76
N TYR A 232 17.25 14.97 4.39
CA TYR A 232 16.59 13.96 5.21
C TYR A 232 17.42 13.58 6.43
N ARG A 233 16.74 13.41 7.57
CA ARG A 233 17.35 12.96 8.83
C ARG A 233 17.01 11.50 9.05
N GLU A 234 18.01 10.62 8.92
CA GLU A 234 17.78 9.16 9.07
C GLU A 234 17.19 8.80 10.44
N GLU A 235 17.48 9.60 11.46
CA GLU A 235 16.92 9.49 12.82
C GLU A 235 15.39 9.42 12.84
N GLU A 236 14.74 10.10 11.89
CA GLU A 236 13.28 10.22 11.78
C GLU A 236 12.66 9.04 11.02
N TRP A 237 13.47 8.15 10.43
CA TRP A 237 12.98 7.02 9.66
C TRP A 237 12.30 5.97 10.54
N ILE A 238 11.23 5.37 10.00
CA ILE A 238 10.48 4.30 10.67
C ILE A 238 11.42 3.15 11.07
N SER A 239 12.37 2.77 10.19
CA SER A 239 13.38 1.74 10.49
C SER A 239 14.24 2.03 11.72
N LYS A 240 14.57 3.30 12.00
CA LYS A 240 15.34 3.67 13.20
C LYS A 240 14.44 3.73 14.44
N GLN A 241 13.23 4.28 14.31
CA GLN A 241 12.28 4.33 15.41
C GLN A 241 11.83 2.93 15.86
N ALA A 242 11.62 2.00 14.92
CA ALA A 242 11.29 0.61 15.22
C ALA A 242 12.39 -0.09 16.03
N ARG A 243 13.66 0.16 15.69
CA ARG A 243 14.81 -0.35 16.47
C ARG A 243 14.86 0.25 17.86
N MET A 244 14.60 1.55 18.02
CA MET A 244 14.53 2.18 19.34
C MET A 244 13.42 1.56 20.19
N MET A 245 12.24 1.30 19.61
CA MET A 245 11.14 0.62 20.30
C MET A 245 11.50 -0.82 20.72
N HIS A 246 12.29 -1.54 19.91
CA HIS A 246 12.78 -2.89 20.25
C HIS A 246 13.93 -2.87 21.27
N VAL A 247 14.74 -1.81 21.33
CA VAL A 247 15.84 -1.63 22.30
C VAL A 247 15.32 -1.15 23.66
N LEU A 248 14.24 -0.36 23.68
CA LEU A 248 13.62 0.16 24.90
C LEU A 248 12.56 -0.78 25.50
N GLY A 249 12.21 -1.88 24.81
CA GLY A 249 11.21 -2.86 25.23
C GLY A 249 11.79 -4.11 25.88
N ASN A 250 12.29 -3.99 27.11
CA ASN A 250 12.39 -5.09 28.09
C ASN A 250 12.21 -4.49 29.50
N ILE A 251 10.95 -4.41 29.94
CA ILE A 251 10.52 -4.40 31.35
C ILE A 251 9.32 -5.33 31.45
#